data_AF-A0A173KYG0-F1
#
_entry.id   AF-A0A173KYG0-F1
#
_cell.length_a   1.000
_cell.length_b   1.000
_cell.length_c   1.000
_cell.angle_alpha   90.00
_cell.angle_beta   90.00
_cell.angle_gamma   90.00
#
_symmetry.space_group_name_H-M   'P 1'
#
loop_
_entity.id
_entity.type
_entity.pdbx_description
1 polymer ?
#
loop_
_entity_poly.entity_id
_entity_poly.type
_entity_poly.pdbx_seq_one_letter_code
_entity_poly.pdbx_strand_id
1 'polypeptide(L)' 'MSLPHARYIVLEHEGVWKINLDNRYYGPFATREAAVENATGTARKAAEGGYPASVLLMQGTRFETLWTNQADGASS' A
#
# COMPACT_ATOMS: atom_id res chain seq x y z
N MET A 1 18.39 -2.43 -14.06
CA MET A 1 17.91 -1.75 -12.84
C MET A 1 16.49 -2.23 -12.61
N SER A 2 16.13 -2.67 -11.40
CA SER A 2 14.72 -2.99 -11.11
C SER A 2 13.93 -1.69 -10.92
N LEU A 3 12.65 -1.71 -11.27
CA LEU A 3 11.74 -0.61 -10.96
C LEU A 3 11.69 -0.38 -9.43
N PRO A 4 11.44 0.86 -8.98
CA PRO A 4 11.30 1.14 -7.55
C PRO A 4 10.10 0.39 -6.96
N HIS A 5 10.21 -0.01 -5.70
CA HIS A 5 9.13 -0.69 -5.00
C HIS A 5 8.05 0.32 -4.60
N ALA A 6 6.88 0.23 -5.23
CA ALA A 6 5.72 1.03 -4.90
C ALA A 6 5.07 0.53 -3.59
N ARG A 7 5.23 1.28 -2.50
CA ARG A 7 4.64 0.97 -1.19
C ARG A 7 3.44 1.87 -0.94
N TYR A 8 2.25 1.28 -1.03
CA TYR A 8 0.98 1.95 -0.77
C TYR A 8 0.65 1.78 0.72
N ILE A 9 0.93 2.80 1.52
CA ILE A 9 0.72 2.76 2.97
C ILE A 9 -0.65 3.36 3.28
N VAL A 10 -1.60 2.52 3.69
CA VAL A 10 -2.89 2.94 4.22
C VAL A 10 -2.71 3.35 5.68
N LEU A 11 -3.16 4.56 6.02
CA LEU A 11 -3.10 5.07 7.38
C LEU A 11 -4.32 5.93 7.71
N GLU A 12 -4.67 5.97 8.99
CA GLU A 12 -5.60 6.95 9.53
C GLU A 12 -4.82 8.21 9.96
N HIS A 13 -5.38 9.38 9.64
CA HIS A 13 -4.87 10.66 10.11
C HIS A 13 -6.04 11.60 10.35
N GLU A 14 -6.20 12.10 11.58
CA GLU A 14 -7.27 13.02 11.97
C GLU A 14 -8.70 12.48 11.65
N GLY A 15 -8.93 11.19 11.87
CA GLY A 15 -10.23 10.55 11.65
C GLY A 15 -10.57 10.27 10.19
N VAL A 16 -9.65 10.54 9.25
CA VAL A 16 -9.81 10.19 7.83
C VAL A 16 -8.75 9.19 7.39
N TRP A 17 -9.10 8.33 6.44
CA TRP A 17 -8.18 7.35 5.87
C TRP A 17 -7.47 7.95 4.67
N LYS A 18 -6.16 7.70 4.56
CA LYS A 18 -5.29 8.18 3.49
C LYS A 18 -4.41 7.04 2.99
N ILE A 19 -3.89 7.20 1.77
CA ILE A 19 -2.82 6.37 1.23
C ILE A 19 -1.59 7.25 1.08
N ASN A 20 -0.46 6.87 1.66
CA ASN A 20 0.85 7.44 1.34
C ASN A 20 1.55 6.55 0.31
N LEU A 21 1.94 7.15 -0.81
CA LEU A 21 2.84 6.55 -1.81
C LEU A 21 3.93 7.58 -2.11
N ASP A 22 5.19 7.24 -1.83
CA ASP A 22 6.36 8.10 -2.06
C ASP A 22 6.19 9.53 -1.51
N ASN A 23 5.77 9.63 -0.25
CA ASN A 23 5.47 10.88 0.47
C ASN A 23 4.32 11.71 -0.11
N ARG A 24 3.57 11.16 -1.07
CA ARG A 24 2.34 11.76 -1.57
C ARG A 24 1.14 11.12 -0.91
N TYR A 25 0.25 11.95 -0.38
CA TYR A 25 -0.98 11.51 0.26
C TYR A 25 -2.17 11.58 -0.71
N TYR A 26 -2.96 10.52 -0.73
CA TYR A 26 -4.18 10.38 -1.51
C TYR A 26 -5.38 10.12 -0.59
N GLY A 27 -6.56 10.60 -0.99
CA GLY A 27 -7.78 10.61 -0.18
C GLY A 27 -8.32 12.03 0.02
N PRO A 28 -9.12 12.30 1.08
CA PRO A 28 -9.48 11.37 2.15
C PRO A 28 -10.45 10.27 1.68
N PHE A 29 -10.38 9.11 2.34
CA PHE A 29 -11.36 8.03 2.23
C PHE A 29 -12.20 7.97 3.50
N ALA A 30 -13.49 7.67 3.34
CA ALA A 30 -14.44 7.63 4.45
C ALA A 30 -14.22 6.43 5.40
N THR A 31 -13.67 5.32 4.89
CA THR A 31 -13.44 4.11 5.67
C THR A 31 -12.08 3.49 5.35
N ARG A 32 -11.60 2.63 6.27
CA ARG A 32 -10.40 1.81 6.06
C ARG A 32 -10.53 0.96 4.81
N GLU A 33 -11.67 0.31 4.64
CA GLU A 33 -11.94 -0.62 3.55
C GLU A 33 -11.85 0.10 2.20
N ALA A 34 -12.39 1.31 2.09
CA ALA A 34 -12.32 2.11 0.87
C ALA A 34 -10.86 2.49 0.52
N ALA A 35 -10.04 2.85 1.51
CA ALA A 35 -8.63 3.15 1.29
C ALA A 35 -7.84 1.88 0.90
N VAL A 36 -8.11 0.74 1.55
CA VAL A 36 -7.46 -0.54 1.26
C VAL A 36 -7.82 -1.03 -0.14
N GLU A 37 -9.09 -0.96 -0.54
CA GLU A 37 -9.53 -1.35 -1.88
C GLU A 37 -8.86 -0.51 -2.96
N ASN A 38 -8.82 0.81 -2.76
CA ASN A 38 -8.18 1.74 -3.70
C ASN A 38 -6.66 1.49 -3.80
N ALA A 39 -5.99 1.33 -2.66
CA ALA A 39 -4.56 1.00 -2.59
C ALA A 39 -4.26 -0.32 -3.31
N THR A 40 -5.07 -1.36 -3.06
CA THR A 40 -4.89 -2.69 -3.66
C THR A 40 -5.14 -2.68 -5.16
N GLY A 41 -6.18 -2.01 -5.64
CA GLY A 41 -6.44 -1.86 -7.08
C GLY A 41 -5.28 -1.15 -7.80
N THR A 42 -4.71 -0.11 -7.17
CA THR A 42 -3.59 0.63 -7.75
C THR A 42 -2.29 -0.19 -7.71
N ALA A 43 -2.03 -0.89 -6.60
CA ALA A 43 -0.87 -1.76 -6.45
C ALA A 43 -0.88 -2.92 -7.46
N ARG A 44 -2.06 -3.49 -7.78
CA ARG A 44 -2.22 -4.50 -8.83
C ARG A 44 -1.90 -3.95 -10.22
N LYS A 45 -2.39 -2.75 -10.57
CA LYS A 45 -2.03 -2.11 -11.85
C LYS A 45 -0.53 -1.83 -11.96
N ALA A 46 0.12 -1.42 -10.86
CA ALA A 46 1.57 -1.25 -10.82
C ALA A 46 2.30 -2.59 -11.02
N ALA A 47 1.82 -3.66 -10.39
CA ALA A 47 2.35 -5.01 -10.58
C ALA A 47 2.19 -5.52 -12.01
N GLU A 48 1.05 -5.29 -12.65
CA GLU A 48 0.81 -5.57 -14.08
C GLU A 48 1.80 -4.78 -14.96
N GLY A 49 2.18 -3.57 -14.55
CA GLY A 49 3.23 -2.76 -15.17
C GLY A 49 4.67 -3.16 -14.84
N GLY A 50 4.88 -4.25 -14.10
CA GLY A 50 6.21 -4.79 -13.74
C GLY A 50 6.84 -4.18 -12.47
N TYR A 51 6.14 -3.32 -11.75
CA TYR A 51 6.66 -2.76 -10.50
C TYR A 51 6.55 -3.79 -9.37
N PRO A 52 7.56 -3.93 -8.50
CA PRO A 52 7.36 -4.48 -7.17
C PRO A 52 6.35 -3.59 -6.43
N ALA A 53 5.30 -4.17 -5.86
CA ALA A 53 4.23 -3.42 -5.24
C ALA A 53 3.72 -4.10 -3.97
N SER A 54 3.44 -3.31 -2.94
CA SER A 54 2.85 -3.80 -1.69
C SER A 54 1.85 -2.80 -1.12
N VAL A 55 0.80 -3.32 -0.48
CA VAL A 55 -0.15 -2.57 0.32
C VAL A 55 0.13 -2.85 1.79
N LEU A 56 0.41 -1.80 2.54
CA LEU A 56 0.70 -1.86 3.97
C LEU A 56 -0.39 -1.11 4.73
N LEU A 57 -0.88 -1.66 5.82
CA LEU A 57 -1.73 -0.95 6.78
C LEU A 57 -0.88 -0.50 7.97
N MET A 58 -0.87 0.80 8.23
CA MET A 58 -0.21 1.37 9.39
C MET A 58 -1.17 1.37 10.59
N GLN A 59 -0.79 0.64 11.64
CA GLN A 59 -1.49 0.62 12.93
C GLN A 59 -0.55 1.13 14.02
N GLY A 60 -0.67 2.42 14.35
CA GLY A 60 0.31 3.11 15.18
C GLY A 60 1.69 3.12 14.52
N THR A 61 2.68 2.47 15.13
CA THR A 61 4.05 2.35 14.59
C THR A 61 4.30 1.04 13.82
N ARG A 62 3.29 0.18 13.70
CA ARG A 62 3.40 -1.13 13.05
C ARG A 62 2.83 -1.09 11.64
N PHE A 63 3.40 -1.90 10.75
CA PHE A 63 2.90 -2.12 9.40
C PHE A 63 2.46 -3.57 9.25
N GLU A 64 1.23 -3.78 8.79
CA GLU A 64 0.69 -5.07 8.38
C GLU A 64 0.67 -5.13 6.85
N THR A 65 1.25 -6.17 6.25
CA THR A 65 1.17 -6.39 4.81
C THR A 65 -0.20 -6.98 4.46
N LEU A 66 -1.03 -6.21 3.76
CA LEU A 66 -2.34 -6.68 3.30
C LEU A 66 -2.25 -7.38 1.94
N TRP A 67 -1.28 -6.97 1.11
CA TRP A 67 -1.06 -7.55 -0.21
C TRP A 67 0.36 -7.22 -0.73
N THR A 68 0.94 -8.13 -1.51
CA THR A 68 2.21 -7.89 -2.23
C THR A 68 2.29 -8.80 -3.47
N ASN A 69 2.96 -8.34 -4.54
CA ASN A 69 3.28 -9.18 -5.70
C ASN A 69 4.68 -9.83 -5.60
N GLN A 70 5.43 -9.50 -4.55
CA GLN A 70 6.71 -10.15 -4.28
C GLN A 70 6.44 -11.46 -3.53
N ALA A 71 7.09 -12.54 -3.95
CA ALA A 71 7.06 -13.78 -3.17
C ALA A 71 7.58 -13.49 -1.76
N ASP A 72 6.91 -14.05 -0.74
CA ASP A 72 7.43 -13.98 0.62
C ASP A 72 8.80 -14.64 0.62
N GLY A 73 9.83 -13.85 0.86
CA GLY A 73 11.22 -14.30 0.91
C GLY A 73 11.49 -15.12 2.16
N ALA A 74 10.60 -16.05 2.54
CA ALA A 74 10.93 -17.13 3.46
C ALA A 74 11.71 -18.20 2.69
N SER A 75 12.94 -17.84 2.31
CA SER A 75 13.99 -18.82 2.01
C SER A 75 14.97 -18.79 3.17
N SER A 76 14.75 -19.66 4.15
CA SER A 76 15.73 -20.51 4.86
C SER A 76 15.07 -21.14 6.09
#